data_AF-A0A961IU89-F1
#
_entry.id   AF-A0A961IU89-F1
#
_cell.length_a   1.000
_cell.length_b   1.000
_cell.length_c   1.000
_cell.angle_alpha   90.00
_cell.angle_beta   90.00
_cell.angle_gamma   90.00
#
_symmetry.space_group_name_H-M   'P 1'
#
loop_
_entity.id
_entity.type
_entity.pdbx_description
1 polymer ?
#
loop_
_entity_poly.entity_id
_entity_poly.type
_entity_poly.pdbx_seq_one_letter_code
_entity_poly.pdbx_strand_id
1 'polypeptide(L)'
;MGWLEFLLAFAAFFASHALPVRPAIKARIVSRIGARGFSLAYSALSVAVLAWLIGAAGRAPHVELWPRAPWQSWVPFVANALAAVIVALAVARPNPLSFGGARNDEFDPDHAGIAGWVRHPLLAAIALWA
;
A
#
# COMPACT_ATOMS: atom_id res chain seq x y z
N MET A 1 -22.78 4.86 -21.30
CA MET A 1 -22.37 5.97 -20.40
C MET A 1 -21.45 5.55 -19.25
N GLY A 2 -21.22 4.25 -18.96
CA GLY A 2 -20.38 3.83 -17.82
C GLY A 2 -18.91 4.29 -17.84
N TRP A 3 -18.28 4.42 -19.01
CA TRP A 3 -16.91 4.94 -19.13
C TRP A 3 -16.75 6.37 -18.62
N LEU A 4 -17.71 7.26 -18.92
CA LEU A 4 -17.66 8.65 -18.46
C LEU A 4 -17.82 8.73 -16.94
N GLU A 5 -18.76 7.98 -16.37
CA GLU A 5 -18.92 7.89 -14.91
C GLU A 5 -17.63 7.41 -14.25
N PHE A 6 -17.01 6.35 -14.78
CA PHE A 6 -15.76 5.83 -14.26
C PHE A 6 -14.63 6.86 -14.32
N LEU A 7 -14.46 7.56 -15.45
CA LEU A 7 -13.45 8.63 -15.57
C LEU A 7 -13.67 9.77 -14.57
N LEU A 8 -14.93 10.17 -14.35
CA LEU A 8 -15.27 11.20 -13.36
C LEU A 8 -15.02 10.73 -11.94
N ALA A 9 -15.42 9.50 -11.59
CA ALA A 9 -15.16 8.90 -10.30
C ALA A 9 -13.64 8.77 -10.04
N PHE A 10 -12.87 8.37 -11.06
CA PHE A 10 -11.42 8.27 -10.99
C PHE A 10 -10.76 9.65 -10.79
N ALA A 11 -11.17 10.66 -11.55
CA ALA A 11 -10.69 12.03 -11.39
C ALA A 11 -11.04 12.60 -10.00
N ALA A 12 -12.25 12.36 -9.51
CA ALA A 12 -12.67 12.76 -8.16
C ALA A 12 -11.86 12.04 -7.08
N PHE A 13 -11.62 10.73 -7.23
CA PHE A 13 -10.76 9.96 -6.33
C PHE A 13 -9.34 10.53 -6.27
N PHE A 14 -8.73 10.75 -7.44
CA PHE A 14 -7.40 11.35 -7.53
C PHE A 14 -7.34 12.74 -6.91
N ALA A 15 -8.28 13.63 -7.25
CA ALA A 15 -8.33 14.98 -6.72
C ALA A 15 -8.54 15.01 -5.19
N SER A 16 -9.46 14.19 -4.68
CA SER A 16 -9.75 14.08 -3.25
C SER A 16 -8.61 13.48 -2.44
N HIS A 17 -7.74 12.65 -3.04
CA HIS A 17 -6.54 12.15 -2.38
C HIS A 17 -5.35 13.11 -2.49
N ALA A 18 -5.20 13.81 -3.62
CA ALA A 18 -4.02 14.63 -3.89
C ALA A 18 -4.11 16.06 -3.35
N LEU A 19 -5.31 16.66 -3.28
CA LEU A 19 -5.48 18.08 -2.92
C LEU A 19 -5.57 18.32 -1.41
N PRO A 20 -6.44 17.63 -0.64
CA PRO A 20 -6.67 17.96 0.78
C PRO A 20 -5.44 17.75 1.66
N VAL A 21 -4.56 16.85 1.25
CA VAL A 21 -3.33 16.51 2.00
C VAL A 21 -2.16 17.44 1.70
N ARG A 22 -2.26 18.33 0.70
CA ARG A 22 -1.20 19.32 0.44
C ARG A 22 -1.03 20.23 1.65
N PRO A 23 0.21 20.49 2.12
CA PRO A 23 0.45 21.16 3.40
C PRO A 23 -0.35 22.46 3.59
N ALA A 24 -0.34 23.36 2.59
CA ALA A 24 -1.05 24.64 2.66
C ALA A 24 -2.58 24.50 2.70
N ILE A 25 -3.13 23.54 1.94
CA ILE A 25 -4.57 23.27 1.87
C ILE A 25 -5.02 22.65 3.19
N LYS A 26 -4.31 21.61 3.65
CA LYS A 26 -4.56 20.95 4.93
C LYS A 26 -4.53 21.95 6.08
N ALA A 27 -3.48 22.78 6.16
CA ALA A 27 -3.34 23.78 7.23
C ALA A 27 -4.54 24.74 7.28
N ARG A 28 -5.00 25.24 6.13
CA ARG A 28 -6.17 26.13 6.04
C ARG A 28 -7.48 25.45 6.42
N ILE A 29 -7.65 24.17 6.08
CA ILE A 29 -8.86 23.43 6.47
C ILE A 29 -8.82 23.15 7.97
N VAL A 30 -7.70 22.62 8.48
CA VAL A 30 -7.49 22.32 9.89
C VAL A 30 -7.63 23.58 10.77
N SER A 31 -7.21 24.75 10.30
CA SER A 31 -7.41 26.01 11.06
C SER A 31 -8.88 26.41 11.21
N ARG A 32 -9.78 25.86 10.39
CA ARG A 32 -11.22 26.13 10.43
C ARG A 32 -12.01 25.07 11.20
N ILE A 33 -11.67 23.80 11.02
CA ILE A 33 -12.46 22.67 11.56
C ILE A 33 -11.69 21.80 12.57
N GLY A 34 -10.44 22.16 12.88
CA GLY A 34 -9.55 21.40 13.75
C GLY A 34 -9.01 20.12 13.10
N ALA A 35 -8.01 19.52 13.76
CA ALA A 35 -7.37 18.30 13.26
C ALA A 35 -8.32 17.10 13.25
N ARG A 36 -9.14 16.94 14.31
CA ARG A 36 -10.13 15.85 14.42
C ARG A 36 -11.23 15.99 13.37
N GLY A 37 -11.74 17.20 13.16
CA GLY A 37 -12.76 17.48 12.13
C GLY A 37 -12.23 17.20 10.74
N PHE A 38 -10.99 17.60 10.44
CA PHE A 38 -10.32 17.25 9.19
C PHE A 38 -10.21 15.74 9.01
N SER A 39 -9.70 15.00 10.01
CA SER A 39 -9.55 13.55 9.92
C SER A 39 -10.89 12.84 9.64
N LEU A 40 -11.95 13.17 10.39
CA LEU A 40 -13.26 12.55 10.20
C LEU A 40 -13.85 12.87 8.82
N ALA A 41 -13.85 14.14 8.42
CA ALA A 41 -14.40 14.57 7.14
C ALA A 41 -13.60 13.98 5.95
N TYR A 42 -12.28 13.98 6.05
CA TYR A 42 -11.40 13.40 5.03
C TYR A 42 -11.57 11.89 4.92
N SER A 43 -11.67 11.17 6.06
CA SER A 43 -11.94 9.74 6.06
C SER A 43 -13.29 9.40 5.44
N ALA A 44 -14.36 10.12 5.81
CA ALA A 44 -15.69 9.93 5.24
C ALA A 44 -15.70 10.20 3.73
N LEU A 45 -15.09 11.31 3.29
CA LEU A 45 -14.94 11.64 1.87
C LEU A 45 -14.18 10.54 1.13
N SER A 46 -13.07 10.07 1.68
CA SER A 46 -12.23 9.04 1.06
C SER A 46 -13.00 7.73 0.87
N VAL A 47 -13.73 7.28 1.89
CA VAL A 47 -14.56 6.07 1.81
C VAL A 47 -15.69 6.24 0.80
N ALA A 48 -16.37 7.38 0.80
CA ALA A 48 -17.47 7.65 -0.13
C ALA A 48 -17.00 7.64 -1.59
N VAL A 49 -15.89 8.34 -1.89
CA VAL A 49 -15.35 8.40 -3.25
C VAL A 49 -14.77 7.06 -3.69
N LEU A 50 -14.15 6.30 -2.78
CA LEU A 50 -13.69 4.94 -3.08
C LEU A 50 -14.86 3.99 -3.39
N ALA A 51 -15.93 4.03 -2.59
CA ALA A 51 -17.13 3.23 -2.85
C ALA A 51 -17.78 3.60 -4.20
N TRP A 52 -17.82 4.90 -4.53
CA TRP A 52 -18.29 5.35 -5.84
C TRP A 52 -17.39 4.83 -6.98
N LEU A 53 -16.07 4.93 -6.85
CA LEU A 53 -15.12 4.43 -7.85
C LEU A 53 -15.26 2.92 -8.08
N ILE A 54 -15.38 2.13 -7.02
CA ILE A 54 -15.61 0.67 -7.11
C ILE A 54 -16.92 0.38 -7.86
N GLY A 55 -18.00 1.07 -7.49
CA GLY A 55 -19.30 0.91 -8.14
C GLY A 55 -19.27 1.32 -9.62
N ALA A 56 -18.60 2.44 -9.93
CA ALA A 56 -18.47 2.94 -11.31
C ALA A 56 -17.61 1.99 -12.15
N ALA A 57 -16.53 1.43 -11.61
CA ALA A 57 -15.72 0.41 -12.27
C ALA A 57 -16.54 -0.85 -12.59
N GLY A 58 -17.39 -1.30 -11.65
CA GLY A 58 -18.28 -2.45 -11.87
C GLY A 58 -19.39 -2.22 -12.90
N ARG A 59 -19.80 -0.95 -13.13
CA ARG A 59 -20.79 -0.57 -14.16
C ARG A 59 -20.17 -0.21 -15.50
N ALA A 60 -18.87 0.08 -15.54
CA ALA A 60 -18.17 0.37 -16.79
C ALA A 60 -18.17 -0.89 -17.68
N PRO A 61 -18.28 -0.73 -19.01
CA PRO A 61 -18.17 -1.86 -19.92
C PRO A 61 -16.87 -2.63 -19.71
N HIS A 62 -16.97 -3.93 -19.45
CA HIS A 62 -15.81 -4.79 -19.24
C HIS A 62 -15.23 -5.23 -20.59
N VAL A 63 -13.93 -5.05 -20.76
CA VAL A 63 -13.15 -5.61 -21.88
C VAL A 63 -12.09 -6.51 -21.29
N GLU A 64 -12.21 -7.82 -21.50
CA GLU A 64 -11.24 -8.80 -21.01
C GLU A 64 -9.95 -8.70 -21.84
N LEU A 65 -8.84 -8.32 -21.19
CA LEU A 65 -7.52 -8.26 -21.84
C LEU A 65 -6.72 -9.55 -21.66
N TRP A 66 -6.80 -10.15 -20.46
CA TRP A 66 -6.19 -11.42 -20.12
C TRP A 66 -7.14 -12.26 -19.28
N PRO A 67 -7.53 -13.46 -19.75
CA PRO A 67 -8.39 -14.33 -18.97
C PRO A 67 -7.65 -14.87 -17.74
N ARG A 68 -8.39 -15.01 -16.65
CA ARG A 68 -7.85 -15.56 -15.40
C ARG A 68 -7.73 -17.08 -15.50
N ALA A 69 -6.51 -17.60 -15.29
CA ALA A 69 -6.32 -19.03 -15.07
C ALA A 69 -6.45 -19.39 -13.58
N PRO A 70 -6.99 -20.57 -13.21
CA PRO A 70 -7.20 -20.95 -11.80
C PRO A 70 -5.94 -20.89 -10.91
N TRP A 71 -4.77 -21.13 -11.50
CA TRP A 71 -3.49 -21.09 -10.77
C TRP A 71 -3.02 -19.67 -10.42
N GLN A 72 -3.49 -18.64 -11.12
CA GLN A 72 -2.99 -17.26 -10.95
C GLN A 72 -3.33 -16.69 -9.58
N SER A 73 -4.41 -17.14 -8.93
CA SER A 73 -4.73 -16.72 -7.56
C SER A 73 -3.77 -17.31 -6.51
N TRP A 74 -3.15 -18.46 -6.81
CA TRP A 74 -2.20 -19.10 -5.90
C TRP A 74 -0.85 -18.39 -5.87
N VAL A 75 -0.44 -17.75 -6.96
CA VAL A 75 0.83 -17.02 -7.03
C VAL A 75 0.93 -15.91 -5.97
N PRO A 76 0.02 -14.92 -5.90
CA PRO A 76 0.11 -13.89 -4.87
C PRO A 76 -0.11 -14.46 -3.47
N PHE A 77 -0.91 -15.52 -3.32
CA PHE A 77 -1.12 -16.17 -2.02
C PHE A 77 0.18 -16.77 -1.47
N VAL A 78 0.89 -17.55 -2.29
CA VAL A 78 2.18 -18.15 -1.92
C VAL A 78 3.25 -17.06 -1.76
N ALA A 79 3.32 -16.08 -2.66
CA ALA A 79 4.27 -14.98 -2.56
C ALA A 79 4.08 -14.18 -1.26
N ASN A 80 2.84 -13.89 -0.86
CA ASN A 80 2.54 -13.22 0.40
C ASN A 80 2.89 -14.08 1.62
N ALA A 81 2.65 -15.39 1.58
CA ALA A 81 3.05 -16.30 2.65
C ALA A 81 4.58 -16.29 2.83
N LEU A 82 5.34 -16.33 1.73
CA LEU A 82 6.80 -16.21 1.76
C LEU A 82 7.25 -14.85 2.28
N ALA A 83 6.63 -13.76 1.81
CA ALA A 83 6.91 -12.42 2.30
C ALA A 83 6.68 -12.31 3.82
N ALA A 84 5.58 -12.87 4.34
CA ALA A 84 5.29 -12.89 5.77
C ALA A 84 6.34 -13.67 6.58
N VAL A 85 6.81 -14.83 6.07
CA VAL A 85 7.90 -15.59 6.70
C VAL A 85 9.20 -14.79 6.72
N ILE A 86 9.57 -14.15 5.60
CA ILE A 86 10.77 -13.32 5.52
C ILE A 86 10.67 -12.15 6.51
N VAL A 87 9.52 -11.46 6.57
CA VAL A 87 9.28 -10.37 7.54
C VAL A 87 9.45 -10.90 8.96
N ALA A 88 8.82 -12.02 9.31
CA ALA A 88 8.92 -12.60 10.65
C ALA A 88 10.36 -12.95 11.04
N LEU A 89 11.17 -13.39 10.08
CA LEU A 89 12.58 -13.75 10.30
C LEU A 89 13.54 -12.56 10.26
N ALA A 90 13.15 -11.43 9.66
CA ALA A 90 14.03 -10.30 9.38
C ALA A 90 13.73 -9.05 10.20
N VAL A 91 12.48 -8.80 10.58
CA VAL A 91 12.06 -7.56 11.22
C VAL A 91 12.74 -7.40 12.58
N ALA A 92 13.32 -6.22 12.82
CA ALA A 92 14.03 -5.87 14.05
C ALA A 92 15.21 -6.80 14.42
N ARG A 93 15.72 -7.61 13.49
CA ARG A 93 16.98 -8.34 13.66
C ARG A 93 18.16 -7.38 13.45
N PRO A 94 19.30 -7.59 14.12
CA PRO A 94 20.54 -6.89 13.79
C PRO A 94 20.87 -7.07 12.31
N ASN A 95 20.86 -5.97 11.55
CA ASN A 95 21.25 -5.97 10.15
C ASN A 95 21.72 -4.56 9.73
N PRO A 96 23.03 -4.25 9.82
CA PRO A 96 23.57 -2.96 9.39
C PRO A 96 23.49 -2.74 7.87
N LEU A 97 23.16 -3.77 7.08
CA LEU A 97 23.14 -3.71 5.62
C LEU A 97 21.82 -3.17 5.07
N SER A 98 20.76 -3.07 5.87
CA SER A 98 19.41 -2.74 5.39
C SER A 98 18.61 -1.91 6.38
N PHE A 99 17.50 -1.32 5.94
CA PHE A 99 16.52 -0.72 6.85
C PHE A 99 15.65 -1.78 7.52
N GLY A 100 15.06 -1.41 8.66
CA GLY A 100 14.19 -2.28 9.46
C GLY A 100 14.91 -3.20 10.44
N GLY A 101 16.25 -3.16 10.47
CA GLY A 101 17.06 -3.80 11.51
C GLY A 101 17.04 -3.02 12.82
N ALA A 102 17.33 -3.70 13.93
CA ALA A 102 17.47 -3.11 15.25
C ALA A 102 18.70 -3.69 15.97
N ARG A 103 19.35 -2.89 16.82
CA ARG A 103 20.60 -3.26 17.52
C ARG A 103 21.68 -3.75 16.54
N ASN A 104 21.93 -2.95 15.50
CA ASN A 104 22.83 -3.33 14.40
C ASN A 104 24.29 -3.52 14.83
N ASP A 105 24.66 -2.97 15.99
CA ASP A 105 25.93 -3.19 16.68
C ASP A 105 26.11 -4.65 17.17
N GLU A 106 25.03 -5.39 17.38
CA GLU A 106 25.04 -6.81 17.75
C GLU A 106 25.13 -7.76 16.54
N PHE A 107 25.34 -7.24 15.32
CA PHE A 107 25.40 -8.07 14.12
C PHE A 107 26.67 -8.94 14.08
N ASP A 108 26.46 -10.25 14.06
CA ASP A 108 27.52 -11.26 13.90
C ASP A 108 27.53 -11.80 12.46
N PRO A 109 28.59 -11.53 11.66
CA PRO A 109 28.72 -12.04 10.30
C PRO A 109 28.75 -13.57 10.21
N ASP A 110 29.30 -14.27 11.21
CA ASP A 110 29.41 -15.72 11.22
C ASP A 110 28.05 -16.39 11.52
N HIS A 111 27.13 -15.64 12.14
CA HIS A 111 25.76 -16.06 12.47
C HIS A 111 24.69 -15.11 11.90
N ALA A 112 24.89 -14.63 10.67
CA ALA A 112 24.05 -13.60 10.05
C ALA A 112 22.56 -13.99 9.82
N GLY A 113 22.18 -15.25 10.04
CA GLY A 113 20.82 -15.75 9.84
C GLY A 113 20.31 -15.45 8.42
N ILE A 114 19.07 -14.95 8.30
CA ILE A 114 18.47 -14.62 6.99
C ILE A 114 19.25 -13.53 6.22
N ALA A 115 19.95 -12.63 6.92
CA ALA A 115 20.77 -11.59 6.28
C ALA A 115 21.98 -12.18 5.55
N GLY A 116 22.43 -13.38 5.93
CA GLY A 116 23.47 -14.14 5.22
C GLY A 116 22.99 -14.72 3.89
N TRP A 117 21.68 -14.98 3.74
CA TRP A 117 21.08 -15.46 2.50
C TRP A 117 20.77 -14.31 1.53
N VAL A 118 20.19 -13.23 2.06
CA VAL A 118 19.82 -12.03 1.31
C VAL A 118 20.15 -10.82 2.16
N ARG A 119 21.02 -9.92 1.67
CA ARG A 119 21.49 -8.74 2.43
C ARG A 119 20.35 -7.80 2.86
N HIS A 120 19.30 -7.71 2.04
CA HIS A 120 18.13 -6.87 2.28
C HIS A 120 16.84 -7.69 2.36
N PRO A 121 16.66 -8.53 3.39
CA PRO A 121 15.56 -9.48 3.46
C PRO A 121 14.20 -8.76 3.54
N LEU A 122 14.10 -7.64 4.25
CA LEU A 122 12.86 -6.86 4.32
C LEU A 122 12.49 -6.24 2.97
N LEU A 123 13.47 -5.78 2.20
CA LEU A 123 13.23 -5.31 0.83
C LEU A 123 12.77 -6.44 -0.10
N ALA A 124 13.37 -7.62 0.03
CA ALA A 124 12.92 -8.78 -0.72
C ALA A 124 11.47 -9.17 -0.37
N ALA A 125 11.08 -9.08 0.90
CA ALA A 125 9.70 -9.30 1.31
C ALA A 125 8.74 -8.27 0.71
N ILE A 126 9.11 -6.99 0.72
CA ILE A 126 8.30 -5.92 0.10
C ILE A 126 8.18 -6.15 -1.41
N ALA A 127 9.25 -6.58 -2.08
CA ALA A 127 9.23 -6.88 -3.51
C ALA A 127 8.37 -8.10 -3.85
N LEU A 128 8.31 -9.12 -2.98
CA LEU A 128 7.42 -10.26 -3.14
C LEU A 128 5.95 -9.93 -2.83
N TRP A 129 5.73 -8.96 -1.95
CA TRP A 129 4.39 -8.49 -1.56
C TRP A 129 3.74 -7.57 -2.62
N ALA A 130 4.54 -6.72 -3.28
CA ALA A 130 4.10 -5.70 -4.23
C ALA A 130 3.68 -6.28 -5.60
#